data_AF-A0A2M8NPZ7-F1
#
_entry.id   AF-A0A2M8NPZ7-F1
#
_cell.length_a   1.000
_cell.length_b   1.000
_cell.length_c   1.000
_cell.angle_alpha   90.00
_cell.angle_beta   90.00
_cell.angle_gamma   90.00
#
_symmetry.space_group_name_H-M   'P 1'
#
loop_
_entity.id
_entity.type
_entity.pdbx_description
1 polymer ?
#
loop_
_entity_poly.entity_id
_entity_poly.type
_entity_poly.pdbx_seq_one_letter_code
_entity_poly.pdbx_strand_id
1 'polypeptide(L)'
;GRFTTLLAAVEAAGLTDALSGEGNFTVLAPTNEAFEAAFAATGLTAAELLADTETLTAILTYHVLPVRTRTVLLFVGAELTTLNGESVRFSESARGRLVINDGAAQVLDANKVGSNGVVHAIDAVLLPSAVAEAVAANRGQIRVAHFSPDAGPVDIYINGELSDLQGVTFGAVSDWIEVPARAYNIAIAPSGQYPIGVASYDLQPGSRVTIAAIGTVTRGTLNVQFIEEDYSPIPAGAARVTIFHAIERAGVIDVRFNGATVVSRLGYPGTLGDNDGAEIITVGGITYNIEVVISGVGTVIAQTQFPLTGGNYYLLALVGTPDNPRFVLRTVSQ
;
A
#
# COMPACT_ATOMS: atom_id res chain seq x y z
N GLY A 1 -10.53 21.46 20.84
CA GLY A 1 -11.84 21.53 20.17
C GLY A 1 -11.88 20.48 19.06
N ARG A 2 -13.06 20.00 18.66
CA ARG A 2 -13.22 18.90 17.68
C ARG A 2 -12.93 19.25 16.21
N PHE A 3 -12.68 20.53 15.91
CA PHE A 3 -12.51 21.08 14.57
C PHE A 3 -11.19 21.85 14.43
N THR A 4 -10.20 21.56 15.28
CA THR A 4 -8.92 22.29 15.26
C THR A 4 -8.17 22.06 13.95
N THR A 5 -8.23 20.85 13.38
CA THR A 5 -7.62 20.55 12.08
C THR A 5 -8.32 21.29 10.95
N LEU A 6 -9.66 21.33 10.96
CA LEU A 6 -10.44 22.09 9.98
C LEU A 6 -10.13 23.59 10.03
N LEU A 7 -10.02 24.17 11.24
CA LEU A 7 -9.69 25.59 11.39
C LEU A 7 -8.30 25.90 10.84
N ALA A 8 -7.29 25.09 11.16
CA ALA A 8 -5.95 25.24 10.61
C ALA A 8 -5.93 25.12 9.08
N ALA A 9 -6.70 24.20 8.51
CA ALA A 9 -6.87 24.04 7.08
C ALA A 9 -7.50 25.27 6.42
N VAL A 10 -8.56 25.82 7.01
CA VAL A 10 -9.22 27.05 6.53
C VAL A 10 -8.28 28.26 6.57
N GLU A 11 -7.49 28.38 7.63
CA GLU A 11 -6.46 29.43 7.77
C GLU A 11 -5.37 29.28 6.71
N ALA A 12 -4.84 28.07 6.52
CA ALA A 12 -3.82 27.79 5.52
C ALA A 12 -4.31 28.05 4.08
N ALA A 13 -5.57 27.75 3.78
CA ALA A 13 -6.19 28.03 2.49
C ALA A 13 -6.57 29.51 2.27
N GLY A 14 -6.38 30.38 3.28
CA GLY A 14 -6.78 31.79 3.20
C GLY A 14 -8.29 31.99 3.11
N LEU A 15 -9.08 31.01 3.53
CA LEU A 15 -10.55 31.05 3.44
C LEU A 15 -11.21 31.68 4.67
N THR A 16 -10.43 32.07 5.69
CA THR A 16 -10.95 32.63 6.95
C THR A 16 -11.89 33.81 6.72
N ASP A 17 -11.51 34.79 5.90
CA ASP A 17 -12.33 35.97 5.65
C ASP A 17 -13.60 35.64 4.83
N ALA A 18 -13.46 34.77 3.83
CA ALA A 18 -14.57 34.32 2.99
C ALA A 18 -15.62 33.55 3.81
N LEU A 19 -15.17 32.70 4.73
CA LEU A 19 -16.04 31.93 5.61
C LEU A 19 -16.46 32.70 6.86
N SER A 20 -15.87 33.87 7.16
CA SER A 20 -16.23 34.75 8.29
C SER A 20 -17.19 35.89 7.89
N GLY A 21 -17.24 36.25 6.60
CA GLY A 21 -18.06 37.33 6.07
C GLY A 21 -19.57 37.10 6.11
N GLU A 22 -20.34 38.07 5.58
CA GLU A 22 -21.79 37.95 5.45
C GLU A 22 -22.15 36.87 4.40
N GLY A 23 -22.79 35.80 4.86
CA GLY A 23 -23.14 34.68 3.99
C GLY A 23 -24.25 33.79 4.54
N ASN A 24 -24.91 33.07 3.64
CA ASN A 24 -25.88 32.03 3.95
C ASN A 24 -25.24 30.67 3.69
N PHE A 25 -24.22 30.30 4.48
CA PHE A 25 -23.50 29.06 4.27
C PHE A 25 -23.95 27.94 5.21
N THR A 26 -23.87 26.70 4.71
CA THR A 26 -23.89 25.49 5.53
C THR A 26 -22.56 24.78 5.31
N VAL A 27 -21.79 24.59 6.39
CA VAL A 27 -20.48 23.92 6.36
C VAL A 27 -20.65 22.49 6.85
N LEU A 28 -20.28 21.53 6.03
CA LEU A 28 -20.10 20.14 6.40
C LEU A 28 -18.70 20.03 7.00
N ALA A 29 -18.56 20.06 8.32
CA ALA A 29 -17.29 20.13 9.03
C ALA A 29 -16.80 18.73 9.44
N PRO A 30 -15.73 18.19 8.83
CA PRO A 30 -15.09 16.97 9.31
C PRO A 30 -14.51 17.19 10.71
N THR A 31 -14.66 16.20 11.59
CA THR A 31 -14.00 16.23 12.90
C THR A 31 -12.50 15.97 12.79
N ASN A 32 -11.75 16.19 13.86
CA ASN A 32 -10.34 15.85 13.90
C ASN A 32 -10.10 14.36 13.58
N GLU A 33 -10.96 13.47 14.10
CA GLU A 33 -10.90 12.03 13.85
C GLU A 33 -11.16 11.71 12.36
N ALA A 34 -12.03 12.47 11.69
CA ALA A 34 -12.27 12.34 10.27
C ALA A 34 -11.02 12.67 9.43
N PHE A 35 -10.28 13.71 9.81
CA PHE A 35 -9.00 14.05 9.17
C PHE A 35 -7.93 12.99 9.44
N GLU A 36 -7.80 12.49 10.66
CA GLU A 36 -6.88 11.41 11.01
C GLU A 36 -7.14 10.16 10.17
N ALA A 37 -8.41 9.76 10.05
CA ALA A 37 -8.81 8.64 9.20
C ALA A 37 -8.49 8.89 7.71
N ALA A 38 -8.72 10.11 7.21
CA ALA A 38 -8.39 10.47 5.83
C ALA A 38 -6.87 10.39 5.57
N PHE A 39 -6.03 10.89 6.46
CA PHE A 39 -4.57 10.81 6.32
C PHE A 39 -4.07 9.37 6.34
N ALA A 40 -4.62 8.53 7.22
CA ALA A 40 -4.30 7.12 7.26
C ALA A 40 -4.69 6.39 5.97
N ALA A 41 -5.89 6.66 5.44
CA ALA A 41 -6.43 5.98 4.28
C ALA A 41 -5.85 6.44 2.93
N THR A 42 -5.49 7.71 2.81
CA THR A 42 -4.98 8.29 1.56
C THR A 42 -3.46 8.27 1.46
N GLY A 43 -2.77 8.10 2.59
CA GLY A 43 -1.32 8.24 2.67
C GLY A 43 -0.85 9.69 2.73
N LEU A 44 -1.74 10.67 2.49
CA LEU A 44 -1.44 12.09 2.59
C LEU A 44 -1.15 12.45 4.05
N THR A 45 -0.09 13.21 4.25
CA THR A 45 0.19 13.87 5.52
C THR A 45 -0.57 15.19 5.60
N ALA A 46 -0.82 15.66 6.82
CA ALA A 46 -1.35 17.01 7.03
C ALA A 46 -0.45 18.08 6.37
N ALA A 47 0.87 17.88 6.36
CA ALA A 47 1.80 18.81 5.74
C ALA A 47 1.65 18.87 4.22
N GLU A 48 1.50 17.71 3.55
CA GLU A 48 1.29 17.63 2.10
C GLU A 48 -0.05 18.26 1.71
N LEU A 49 -1.11 17.96 2.47
CA LEU A 49 -2.42 18.54 2.23
C LEU A 49 -2.42 20.06 2.44
N LEU A 50 -1.66 20.57 3.42
CA LEU A 50 -1.53 22.00 3.69
C LEU A 50 -0.60 22.72 2.71
N ALA A 51 0.36 22.01 2.09
CA ALA A 51 1.28 22.57 1.11
C ALA A 51 0.64 22.74 -0.27
N ASP A 52 -0.33 21.88 -0.62
CA ASP A 52 -1.12 22.01 -1.84
C ASP A 52 -2.39 22.84 -1.58
N THR A 53 -2.24 24.16 -1.64
CA THR A 53 -3.33 25.11 -1.40
C THR A 53 -4.46 24.99 -2.40
N GLU A 54 -4.21 24.51 -3.63
CA GLU A 54 -5.24 24.34 -4.66
C GLU A 54 -6.14 23.16 -4.31
N THR A 55 -5.54 22.00 -4.05
CA THR A 55 -6.27 20.80 -3.61
C THR A 55 -6.99 21.06 -2.29
N LEU A 56 -6.33 21.74 -1.34
CA LEU A 56 -6.94 22.11 -0.06
C LEU A 56 -8.16 23.01 -0.25
N THR A 57 -8.07 24.03 -1.11
CA THR A 57 -9.20 24.93 -1.40
C THR A 57 -10.34 24.18 -2.06
N ALA A 58 -10.05 23.27 -3.01
CA ALA A 58 -11.05 22.44 -3.66
C ALA A 58 -11.79 21.54 -2.65
N ILE A 59 -11.07 20.88 -1.74
CA ILE A 59 -11.65 20.07 -0.67
C ILE A 59 -12.49 20.94 0.27
N LEU A 60 -11.96 22.06 0.75
CA LEU A 60 -12.67 22.91 1.71
C LEU A 60 -13.94 23.52 1.10
N THR A 61 -13.90 23.96 -0.15
CA THR A 61 -15.09 24.51 -0.84
C THR A 61 -16.12 23.43 -1.18
N TYR A 62 -15.72 22.17 -1.36
CA TYR A 62 -16.65 21.04 -1.50
C TYR A 62 -17.43 20.73 -0.21
N HIS A 63 -16.91 21.14 0.93
CA HIS A 63 -17.61 21.04 2.22
C HIS A 63 -18.58 22.21 2.48
N VAL A 64 -18.69 23.19 1.58
CA VAL A 64 -19.51 24.39 1.80
C VAL A 64 -20.66 24.43 0.81
N LEU A 65 -21.88 24.53 1.35
CA LEU A 65 -23.09 24.73 0.58
C LEU A 65 -23.47 26.22 0.60
N PRO A 66 -23.78 26.84 -0.55
CA PRO A 66 -24.24 28.23 -0.65
C PRO A 66 -25.72 28.39 -0.25
N VAL A 67 -26.16 27.67 0.78
CA VAL A 67 -27.51 27.77 1.35
C VAL A 67 -27.43 27.67 2.86
N ARG A 68 -28.28 28.41 3.57
CA ARG A 68 -28.41 28.33 5.02
C ARG A 68 -29.57 27.41 5.37
N THR A 69 -29.28 26.19 5.84
CA THR A 69 -30.30 25.32 6.42
C THR A 69 -30.00 24.99 7.87
N ARG A 70 -31.04 24.86 8.68
CA ARG A 70 -30.94 24.33 10.05
C ARG A 70 -31.40 22.89 10.14
N THR A 71 -31.74 22.26 9.02
CA THR A 71 -32.24 20.89 9.01
C THR A 71 -31.71 20.19 7.77
N VAL A 72 -30.65 19.42 7.93
CA VAL A 72 -30.10 18.57 6.85
C VAL A 72 -31.04 17.44 6.42
N LEU A 73 -32.06 17.11 7.23
CA LEU A 73 -33.13 16.19 6.82
C LEU A 73 -33.95 16.72 5.64
N LEU A 74 -33.99 18.05 5.43
CA LEU A 74 -34.64 18.64 4.26
C LEU A 74 -33.91 18.29 2.94
N PHE A 75 -32.68 17.80 3.05
CA PHE A 75 -31.85 17.45 1.90
C PHE A 75 -31.88 15.96 1.59
N VAL A 76 -32.54 15.12 2.39
CA VAL A 76 -32.63 13.68 2.10
C VAL A 76 -33.30 13.47 0.73
N GLY A 77 -32.59 12.81 -0.17
CA GLY A 77 -33.01 12.61 -1.55
C GLY A 77 -32.71 13.78 -2.49
N ALA A 78 -32.18 14.89 -1.97
CA ALA A 78 -31.71 16.04 -2.73
C ALA A 78 -30.22 15.93 -3.06
N GLU A 79 -29.87 16.61 -4.13
CA GLU A 79 -28.50 16.81 -4.58
C GLU A 79 -28.23 18.32 -4.56
N LEU A 80 -27.20 18.75 -3.84
CA LEU A 80 -26.91 20.16 -3.63
C LEU A 80 -25.52 20.49 -4.14
N THR A 81 -25.45 21.50 -5.01
CA THR A 81 -24.20 22.04 -5.51
C THR A 81 -23.46 22.79 -4.41
N THR A 82 -22.19 22.45 -4.23
CA THR A 82 -21.26 23.06 -3.26
C THR A 82 -20.55 24.27 -3.88
N LEU A 83 -19.72 24.96 -3.10
CA LEU A 83 -18.93 26.09 -3.61
C LEU A 83 -17.83 25.68 -4.60
N ASN A 84 -17.38 24.42 -4.59
CA ASN A 84 -16.42 23.95 -5.60
C ASN A 84 -17.09 23.67 -6.96
N GLY A 85 -18.43 23.71 -7.03
CA GLY A 85 -19.21 23.47 -8.24
C GLY A 85 -19.71 22.03 -8.42
N GLU A 86 -19.18 21.07 -7.67
CA GLU A 86 -19.69 19.71 -7.62
C GLU A 86 -20.81 19.56 -6.58
N SER A 87 -21.62 18.53 -6.75
CA SER A 87 -22.75 18.27 -5.86
C SER A 87 -22.41 17.27 -4.75
N VAL A 88 -23.10 17.41 -3.62
CA VAL A 88 -23.21 16.39 -2.58
C VAL A 88 -24.65 15.88 -2.51
N ARG A 89 -24.81 14.57 -2.29
CA ARG A 89 -26.11 13.92 -2.15
C ARG A 89 -26.32 13.51 -0.71
N PHE A 90 -27.48 13.84 -0.14
CA PHE A 90 -27.85 13.38 1.20
C PHE A 90 -28.84 12.22 1.09
N SER A 91 -28.62 11.18 1.88
CA SER A 91 -29.49 10.00 1.94
C SER A 91 -29.57 9.43 3.35
N GLU A 92 -30.49 8.49 3.57
CA GLU A 92 -30.61 7.78 4.84
C GLU A 92 -30.01 6.38 4.70
N SER A 93 -29.09 6.04 5.58
CA SER A 93 -28.52 4.69 5.65
C SER A 93 -29.56 3.67 6.11
N ALA A 94 -29.31 2.38 5.90
CA ALA A 94 -30.17 1.29 6.36
C ALA A 94 -30.41 1.28 7.89
N ARG A 95 -29.62 2.02 8.68
CA ARG A 95 -29.76 2.17 10.13
C ARG A 95 -30.45 3.47 10.55
N GLY A 96 -31.09 4.19 9.63
CA GLY A 96 -31.81 5.43 9.90
C GLY A 96 -30.91 6.64 10.16
N ARG A 97 -29.63 6.59 9.74
CA ARG A 97 -28.67 7.69 9.94
C ARG A 97 -28.49 8.47 8.65
N LEU A 98 -28.42 9.79 8.77
CA LEU A 98 -28.15 10.68 7.65
C LEU A 98 -26.71 10.51 7.17
N VAL A 99 -26.55 10.22 5.88
CA VAL A 99 -25.27 10.06 5.22
C VAL A 99 -25.18 10.95 3.99
N ILE A 100 -23.94 11.18 3.55
CA ILE A 100 -23.59 12.00 2.40
C ILE A 100 -22.85 11.11 1.40
N ASN A 101 -23.10 11.33 0.10
CA ASN A 101 -22.48 10.63 -1.02
C ASN A 101 -22.50 9.10 -0.84
N ASP A 102 -23.71 8.56 -0.70
CA ASP A 102 -23.97 7.12 -0.60
C ASP A 102 -23.21 6.40 0.53
N GLY A 103 -22.95 7.11 1.62
CA GLY A 103 -22.30 6.56 2.81
C GLY A 103 -20.84 6.94 2.98
N ALA A 104 -20.27 7.80 2.11
CA ALA A 104 -18.91 8.30 2.25
C ALA A 104 -18.69 9.07 3.57
N ALA A 105 -19.73 9.75 4.07
CA ALA A 105 -19.70 10.40 5.39
C ALA A 105 -21.05 10.26 6.09
N GLN A 106 -21.03 10.19 7.41
CA GLN A 106 -22.20 10.30 8.28
C GLN A 106 -22.23 11.67 8.96
N VAL A 107 -23.43 12.26 9.07
CA VAL A 107 -23.62 13.42 9.93
C VAL A 107 -23.68 12.98 11.40
N LEU A 108 -22.73 13.43 12.21
CA LEU A 108 -22.61 13.12 13.63
C LEU A 108 -23.46 14.06 14.49
N ASP A 109 -23.30 15.36 14.25
CA ASP A 109 -24.01 16.42 14.97
C ASP A 109 -24.51 17.45 13.97
N ALA A 110 -25.80 17.74 14.04
CA ALA A 110 -26.43 18.69 13.16
C ALA A 110 -26.73 20.02 13.87
N ASN A 111 -26.93 21.08 13.07
CA ASN A 111 -27.64 22.29 13.46
C ASN A 111 -26.87 23.18 14.44
N LYS A 112 -25.54 23.16 14.39
CA LYS A 112 -24.72 24.10 15.17
C LYS A 112 -24.75 25.45 14.47
N VAL A 113 -25.46 26.42 15.06
CA VAL A 113 -25.60 27.76 14.48
C VAL A 113 -24.35 28.58 14.79
N GLY A 114 -23.64 28.99 13.75
CA GLY A 114 -22.56 29.97 13.83
C GLY A 114 -23.07 31.40 13.56
N SER A 115 -22.18 32.38 13.66
CA SER A 115 -22.47 33.79 13.35
C SER A 115 -22.90 34.00 11.90
N ASN A 116 -22.43 33.17 10.98
CA ASN A 116 -22.53 33.34 9.52
C ASN A 116 -22.99 32.07 8.76
N GLY A 117 -23.51 31.07 9.49
CA GLY A 117 -23.92 29.83 8.85
C GLY A 117 -24.39 28.76 9.83
N VAL A 118 -24.52 27.54 9.31
CA VAL A 118 -24.82 26.34 10.09
C VAL A 118 -23.75 25.29 9.86
N VAL A 119 -23.30 24.63 10.93
CA VAL A 119 -22.26 23.61 10.88
C VAL A 119 -22.88 22.21 11.08
N HIS A 120 -22.71 21.42 10.02
CA HIS A 120 -22.79 19.98 9.77
C HIS A 120 -21.61 19.16 10.26
N ALA A 121 -21.53 18.68 11.50
CA ALA A 121 -20.37 17.86 11.85
C ALA A 121 -20.45 16.46 11.19
N ILE A 122 -19.39 16.04 10.51
CA ILE A 122 -19.32 14.76 9.78
C ILE A 122 -18.10 13.94 10.21
N ASP A 123 -18.17 12.63 10.02
CA ASP A 123 -17.12 11.66 10.43
C ASP A 123 -16.08 11.33 9.35
N ALA A 124 -16.18 11.95 8.17
CA ALA A 124 -15.21 11.77 7.08
C ALA A 124 -14.93 13.09 6.35
N VAL A 125 -13.76 13.19 5.73
CA VAL A 125 -13.43 14.26 4.79
C VAL A 125 -14.02 13.90 3.43
N LEU A 126 -14.92 14.74 2.91
CA LEU A 126 -15.47 14.60 1.56
C LEU A 126 -14.43 15.01 0.53
N LEU A 127 -14.18 14.15 -0.46
CA LEU A 127 -13.23 14.44 -1.54
C LEU A 127 -13.98 14.79 -2.83
N PRO A 128 -13.65 15.91 -3.49
CA PRO A 128 -14.06 16.20 -4.87
C PRO A 128 -13.65 15.06 -5.82
N SER A 129 -14.37 14.87 -6.93
CA SER A 129 -14.14 13.74 -7.85
C SER A 129 -12.69 13.62 -8.31
N ALA A 130 -12.08 14.71 -8.79
CA ALA A 130 -10.69 14.72 -9.25
C ALA A 130 -9.70 14.32 -8.14
N VAL A 131 -9.94 14.76 -6.91
CA VAL A 131 -9.10 14.42 -5.75
C VAL A 131 -9.29 12.95 -5.36
N ALA A 132 -10.54 12.48 -5.35
CA ALA A 132 -10.86 11.08 -5.07
C ALA A 132 -10.21 10.14 -6.12
N GLU A 133 -10.25 10.52 -7.39
CA GLU A 133 -9.59 9.80 -8.49
C GLU A 133 -8.07 9.79 -8.33
N ALA A 134 -7.45 10.93 -8.01
CA ALA A 134 -6.01 11.00 -7.75
C ALA A 134 -5.60 10.12 -6.57
N VAL A 135 -6.35 10.13 -5.47
CA VAL A 135 -6.14 9.28 -4.29
C VAL A 135 -6.32 7.80 -4.63
N ALA A 136 -7.30 7.46 -5.47
CA ALA A 136 -7.53 6.09 -5.93
C ALA A 136 -6.42 5.60 -6.88
N ALA A 137 -5.86 6.49 -7.71
CA ALA A 137 -4.75 6.18 -8.59
C ALA A 137 -3.40 6.08 -7.83
N ASN A 138 -3.27 6.76 -6.69
CA ASN A 138 -2.06 6.77 -5.85
C ASN A 138 -1.97 5.52 -4.95
N ARG A 139 -2.08 4.33 -5.56
CA ARG A 139 -2.07 3.04 -4.86
C ARG A 139 -0.98 2.14 -5.40
N GLY A 140 -0.32 1.41 -4.52
CA GLY A 140 0.55 0.29 -4.86
C GLY A 140 0.09 -0.96 -4.11
N GLN A 141 0.77 -2.08 -4.33
CA GLN A 141 0.47 -3.32 -3.60
C GLN A 141 1.72 -3.86 -2.94
N ILE A 142 1.57 -4.29 -1.69
CA ILE A 142 2.61 -4.96 -0.93
C ILE A 142 2.15 -6.37 -0.57
N ARG A 143 3.09 -7.29 -0.41
CA ARG A 143 2.86 -8.58 0.25
C ARG A 143 4.09 -8.95 1.06
N VAL A 144 3.94 -9.88 1.99
CA VAL A 144 5.03 -10.32 2.85
C VAL A 144 5.45 -11.74 2.49
N ALA A 145 6.75 -11.96 2.52
CA ALA A 145 7.35 -13.28 2.43
C ALA A 145 8.34 -13.51 3.57
N HIS A 146 8.38 -14.74 4.09
CA HIS A 146 9.38 -15.09 5.10
C HIS A 146 10.34 -16.16 4.58
N PHE A 147 11.60 -15.78 4.38
CA PHE A 147 12.66 -16.60 3.79
C PHE A 147 13.89 -16.77 4.69
N SER A 148 13.81 -16.34 5.95
CA SER A 148 14.87 -16.58 6.94
C SER A 148 14.67 -17.97 7.57
N PRO A 149 15.65 -18.88 7.46
CA PRO A 149 15.44 -20.29 7.81
C PRO A 149 15.43 -20.59 9.31
N ASP A 150 15.87 -19.67 10.16
CA ASP A 150 16.05 -19.90 11.60
C ASP A 150 15.37 -18.86 12.50
N ALA A 151 14.64 -17.90 11.94
CA ALA A 151 13.95 -16.87 12.73
C ALA A 151 12.72 -17.39 13.49
N GLY A 152 12.21 -18.58 13.14
CA GLY A 152 10.86 -19.00 13.54
C GLY A 152 9.80 -18.13 12.87
N PRO A 153 8.52 -18.16 13.32
CA PRO A 153 7.52 -17.24 12.79
C PRO A 153 7.96 -15.78 12.96
N VAL A 154 7.68 -14.93 11.98
CA VAL A 154 8.04 -13.50 12.02
C VAL A 154 6.80 -12.59 12.06
N ASP A 155 6.93 -11.51 12.81
CA ASP A 155 5.96 -10.42 12.87
C ASP A 155 6.46 -9.24 12.05
N ILE A 156 5.54 -8.59 11.32
CA ILE A 156 5.83 -7.43 10.47
C ILE A 156 5.32 -6.17 11.14
N TYR A 157 6.19 -5.17 11.22
CA TYR A 157 5.89 -3.84 11.70
C TYR A 157 5.91 -2.87 10.53
N ILE A 158 4.89 -2.01 10.46
CA ILE A 158 4.74 -0.98 9.42
C ILE A 158 4.68 0.36 10.14
N ASN A 159 5.59 1.27 9.77
CA ASN A 159 5.73 2.59 10.37
C ASN A 159 5.89 2.58 11.91
N GLY A 160 6.52 1.53 12.43
CA GLY A 160 6.76 1.34 13.86
C GLY A 160 5.62 0.63 14.62
N GLU A 161 4.51 0.35 13.97
CA GLU A 161 3.35 -0.33 14.56
C GLU A 161 3.29 -1.80 14.11
N LEU A 162 2.88 -2.70 15.01
CA LEU A 162 2.64 -4.10 14.66
C LEU A 162 1.48 -4.18 13.67
N SER A 163 1.69 -4.84 12.54
CA SER A 163 0.67 -5.04 11.53
C SER A 163 -0.12 -6.34 11.74
N ASP A 164 -1.22 -6.49 11.00
CA ASP A 164 -2.00 -7.74 10.96
C ASP A 164 -1.22 -8.92 10.33
N LEU A 165 -0.07 -8.65 9.70
CA LEU A 165 0.81 -9.65 9.08
C LEU A 165 1.77 -10.23 10.13
N GLN A 166 1.23 -10.92 11.13
CA GLN A 166 1.99 -11.52 12.22
C GLN A 166 2.09 -13.06 12.10
N GLY A 167 3.11 -13.64 12.73
CA GLY A 167 3.32 -15.09 12.77
C GLY A 167 3.56 -15.74 11.40
N VAL A 168 4.12 -15.00 10.44
CA VAL A 168 4.40 -15.52 9.09
C VAL A 168 5.48 -16.60 9.18
N THR A 169 5.20 -17.80 8.68
CA THR A 169 6.11 -18.96 8.79
C THR A 169 7.06 -19.08 7.60
N PHE A 170 8.20 -19.76 7.80
CA PHE A 170 9.22 -19.89 6.77
C PHE A 170 8.66 -20.53 5.49
N GLY A 171 8.89 -19.86 4.36
CA GLY A 171 8.39 -20.20 3.04
C GLY A 171 7.00 -19.66 2.71
N ALA A 172 6.30 -19.03 3.66
CA ALA A 172 5.01 -18.40 3.39
C ALA A 172 5.18 -17.11 2.59
N VAL A 173 4.25 -16.88 1.66
CA VAL A 173 4.09 -15.64 0.90
C VAL A 173 2.60 -15.27 0.94
N SER A 174 2.28 -14.07 1.43
CA SER A 174 0.90 -13.61 1.60
C SER A 174 0.21 -13.28 0.28
N ASP A 175 -1.10 -13.03 0.35
CA ASP A 175 -1.82 -12.32 -0.71
C ASP A 175 -1.34 -10.87 -0.80
N TRP A 176 -1.65 -10.23 -1.93
CA TRP A 176 -1.41 -8.81 -2.15
C TRP A 176 -2.36 -7.97 -1.29
N ILE A 177 -1.82 -6.92 -0.69
CA ILE A 177 -2.57 -5.90 0.04
C ILE A 177 -2.35 -4.59 -0.69
N GLU A 178 -3.46 -3.94 -1.06
CA GLU A 178 -3.41 -2.60 -1.63
C GLU A 178 -3.19 -1.57 -0.53
N VAL A 179 -2.23 -0.67 -0.74
CA VAL A 179 -1.87 0.38 0.19
C VAL A 179 -1.60 1.70 -0.56
N PRO A 180 -1.71 2.86 0.09
CA PRO A 180 -1.29 4.13 -0.51
C PRO A 180 0.16 4.09 -0.99
N ALA A 181 0.45 4.66 -2.15
CA ALA A 181 1.81 4.87 -2.61
C ALA A 181 2.47 5.99 -1.80
N ARG A 182 3.53 5.63 -1.05
CA ARG A 182 4.34 6.50 -0.18
C ARG A 182 5.55 5.76 0.38
N ALA A 183 6.38 6.46 1.13
CA ALA A 183 7.41 5.87 1.97
C ALA A 183 6.80 5.03 3.13
N TYR A 184 7.25 3.79 3.24
CA TYR A 184 6.98 2.89 4.36
C TYR A 184 8.26 2.56 5.09
N ASN A 185 8.23 2.65 6.42
CA ASN A 185 9.26 2.09 7.29
C ASN A 185 8.83 0.70 7.71
N ILE A 186 9.49 -0.32 7.18
CA ILE A 186 9.16 -1.71 7.47
C ILE A 186 10.17 -2.26 8.44
N ALA A 187 9.68 -2.96 9.46
CA ALA A 187 10.54 -3.75 10.31
C ALA A 187 10.04 -5.18 10.50
N ILE A 188 10.98 -6.09 10.75
CA ILE A 188 10.68 -7.49 11.04
C ILE A 188 11.24 -7.91 12.39
N ALA A 189 10.50 -8.78 13.08
CA ALA A 189 10.92 -9.40 14.33
C ALA A 189 10.59 -10.89 14.29
N PRO A 190 11.43 -11.77 14.88
CA PRO A 190 10.94 -13.05 15.37
C PRO A 190 9.71 -12.82 16.27
N SER A 191 8.71 -13.69 16.16
CA SER A 191 7.40 -13.42 16.75
C SER A 191 7.48 -13.24 18.27
N GLY A 192 6.87 -12.16 18.76
CA GLY A 192 6.94 -11.74 20.17
C GLY A 192 8.28 -11.12 20.61
N GLN A 193 9.20 -10.83 19.69
CA GLN A 193 10.46 -10.13 19.97
C GLN A 193 10.45 -8.68 19.45
N TYR A 194 11.50 -7.93 19.81
CA TYR A 194 11.71 -6.58 19.30
C TYR A 194 12.13 -6.58 17.82
N PRO A 195 11.76 -5.55 17.03
CA PRO A 195 12.18 -5.44 15.63
C PRO A 195 13.70 -5.31 15.47
N ILE A 196 14.28 -6.02 14.49
CA ILE A 196 15.74 -6.12 14.31
C ILE A 196 16.19 -5.58 12.93
N GLY A 197 15.37 -5.71 11.90
CA GLY A 197 15.67 -5.18 10.56
C GLY A 197 14.70 -4.07 10.20
N VAL A 198 15.15 -2.81 10.18
CA VAL A 198 14.34 -1.66 9.73
C VAL A 198 14.84 -1.24 8.35
N ALA A 199 13.93 -1.14 7.38
CA ALA A 199 14.24 -0.63 6.06
C ALA A 199 13.11 0.26 5.54
N SER A 200 13.47 1.32 4.85
CA SER A 200 12.51 2.23 4.23
C SER A 200 12.37 1.89 2.74
N TYR A 201 11.15 1.93 2.24
CA TYR A 201 10.87 1.77 0.82
C TYR A 201 9.82 2.77 0.38
N ASP A 202 10.12 3.49 -0.71
CA ASP A 202 9.21 4.46 -1.30
C ASP A 202 8.35 3.81 -2.39
N LEU A 203 7.15 3.38 -1.99
CA LEU A 203 6.24 2.66 -2.86
C LEU A 203 5.64 3.58 -3.90
N GLN A 204 5.91 3.29 -5.18
CA GLN A 204 5.38 4.07 -6.30
C GLN A 204 3.96 3.63 -6.68
N PRO A 205 3.13 4.53 -7.25
CA PRO A 205 1.82 4.15 -7.77
C PRO A 205 1.89 3.04 -8.81
N GLY A 206 0.97 2.09 -8.76
CA GLY A 206 0.89 0.91 -9.63
C GLY A 206 1.94 -0.16 -9.38
N SER A 207 2.93 0.08 -8.51
CA SER A 207 3.98 -0.90 -8.21
C SER A 207 3.47 -2.06 -7.34
N ARG A 208 4.12 -3.21 -7.48
CA ARG A 208 3.87 -4.41 -6.67
C ARG A 208 5.18 -4.89 -6.05
N VAL A 209 5.23 -4.96 -4.73
CA VAL A 209 6.47 -5.21 -3.99
C VAL A 209 6.29 -6.32 -2.95
N THR A 210 7.12 -7.35 -3.05
CA THR A 210 7.27 -8.34 -1.98
C THR A 210 8.27 -7.86 -0.95
N ILE A 211 7.84 -7.80 0.30
CA ILE A 211 8.66 -7.53 1.48
C ILE A 211 9.12 -8.88 2.04
N ALA A 212 10.39 -9.21 1.87
CA ALA A 212 10.96 -10.48 2.27
C ALA A 212 11.83 -10.35 3.54
N ALA A 213 11.53 -11.17 4.55
CA ALA A 213 12.47 -11.41 5.66
C ALA A 213 13.52 -12.43 5.23
N ILE A 214 14.79 -12.05 5.15
CA ILE A 214 15.90 -12.92 4.73
C ILE A 214 17.04 -12.92 5.77
N GLY A 215 18.05 -13.78 5.59
CA GLY A 215 19.18 -13.89 6.51
C GLY A 215 18.86 -14.79 7.71
N THR A 216 19.68 -14.76 8.75
CA THR A 216 19.51 -15.62 9.93
C THR A 216 19.64 -14.87 11.25
N VAL A 217 18.89 -15.32 12.25
CA VAL A 217 18.96 -14.81 13.62
C VAL A 217 20.27 -15.25 14.27
N THR A 218 20.66 -16.51 14.09
CA THR A 218 21.87 -17.08 14.72
C THR A 218 23.14 -16.34 14.31
N ARG A 219 23.16 -15.74 13.10
CA ARG A 219 24.31 -14.98 12.59
C ARG A 219 24.16 -13.47 12.73
N GLY A 220 23.01 -12.98 13.21
CA GLY A 220 22.73 -11.54 13.26
C GLY A 220 22.64 -10.89 11.88
N THR A 221 22.21 -11.63 10.86
CA THR A 221 22.08 -11.18 9.46
C THR A 221 20.63 -10.98 9.03
N LEU A 222 19.66 -11.21 9.94
CA LEU A 222 18.24 -11.02 9.67
C LEU A 222 17.96 -9.59 9.18
N ASN A 223 17.41 -9.46 7.98
CA ASN A 223 17.11 -8.17 7.35
C ASN A 223 15.85 -8.24 6.46
N VAL A 224 15.38 -7.06 6.07
CA VAL A 224 14.27 -6.87 5.13
C VAL A 224 14.83 -6.62 3.74
N GLN A 225 14.28 -7.32 2.75
CA GLN A 225 14.54 -7.07 1.34
C GLN A 225 13.25 -6.74 0.60
N PHE A 226 13.29 -5.73 -0.25
CA PHE A 226 12.18 -5.40 -1.14
C PHE A 226 12.44 -6.03 -2.51
N ILE A 227 11.43 -6.68 -3.07
CA ILE A 227 11.48 -7.35 -4.36
C ILE A 227 10.37 -6.75 -5.21
N GLU A 228 10.75 -5.93 -6.19
CA GLU A 228 9.82 -5.42 -7.18
C GLU A 228 9.44 -6.53 -8.16
N GLU A 229 8.13 -6.65 -8.43
CA GLU A 229 7.61 -7.62 -9.39
C GLU A 229 6.94 -6.92 -10.56
N ASP A 230 7.25 -7.38 -11.77
CA ASP A 230 6.69 -6.83 -12.99
C ASP A 230 5.37 -7.55 -13.35
N TYR A 231 4.27 -6.81 -13.23
CA TYR A 231 2.94 -7.25 -13.63
C TYR A 231 2.42 -6.59 -14.92
N SER A 232 3.32 -6.06 -15.76
CA SER A 232 2.97 -5.59 -17.10
C SER A 232 2.37 -6.73 -17.95
N PRO A 233 1.57 -6.46 -18.99
CA PRO A 233 0.96 -7.52 -19.78
C PRO A 233 1.97 -8.56 -20.31
N ILE A 234 1.63 -9.85 -20.17
CA ILE A 234 2.46 -10.96 -20.64
C ILE A 234 2.09 -11.31 -22.09
N PRO A 235 3.06 -11.60 -22.99
CA PRO A 235 2.79 -12.13 -24.30
C PRO A 235 1.96 -13.43 -24.27
N ALA A 236 1.11 -13.65 -25.27
CA ALA A 236 0.26 -14.84 -25.32
C ALA A 236 1.08 -16.14 -25.23
N GLY A 237 0.70 -17.02 -24.29
CA GLY A 237 1.37 -18.30 -24.06
C GLY A 237 2.68 -18.21 -23.28
N ALA A 238 3.14 -17.02 -22.88
CA ALA A 238 4.30 -16.85 -22.02
C ALA A 238 3.90 -16.73 -20.54
N ALA A 239 4.86 -16.92 -19.64
CA ALA A 239 4.77 -16.68 -18.20
C ALA A 239 5.88 -15.71 -17.79
N ARG A 240 5.63 -14.88 -16.78
CA ARG A 240 6.65 -14.01 -16.19
C ARG A 240 7.08 -14.53 -14.82
N VAL A 241 8.39 -14.56 -14.58
CA VAL A 241 8.98 -15.13 -13.38
C VAL A 241 9.95 -14.14 -12.77
N THR A 242 9.66 -13.66 -11.57
CA THR A 242 10.63 -13.01 -10.70
C THR A 242 11.39 -14.09 -9.94
N ILE A 243 12.66 -14.25 -10.23
CA ILE A 243 13.57 -15.18 -9.56
C ILE A 243 14.28 -14.43 -8.45
N PHE A 244 14.18 -14.89 -7.21
CA PHE A 244 14.79 -14.26 -6.05
C PHE A 244 15.75 -15.20 -5.34
N HIS A 245 16.96 -14.74 -5.01
CA HIS A 245 17.99 -15.48 -4.31
C HIS A 245 18.11 -15.03 -2.86
N ALA A 246 17.75 -15.90 -1.93
CA ALA A 246 17.95 -15.76 -0.50
C ALA A 246 18.56 -17.02 0.16
N ILE A 247 19.32 -17.81 -0.60
CA ILE A 247 20.10 -18.91 -0.04
C ILE A 247 21.30 -18.31 0.69
N GLU A 248 21.19 -18.15 2.00
CA GLU A 248 22.21 -17.48 2.80
C GLU A 248 23.57 -18.21 2.66
N ARG A 249 24.62 -17.48 2.30
CA ARG A 249 25.99 -17.97 2.05
C ARG A 249 26.21 -18.82 0.79
N ALA A 250 25.22 -18.98 -0.09
CA ALA A 250 25.49 -19.57 -1.40
C ALA A 250 26.35 -18.65 -2.29
N GLY A 251 26.47 -17.37 -1.92
CA GLY A 251 27.20 -16.38 -2.70
C GLY A 251 26.43 -16.08 -3.99
N VAL A 252 27.09 -16.27 -5.13
CA VAL A 252 26.53 -15.99 -6.45
C VAL A 252 26.10 -17.30 -7.10
N ILE A 253 24.89 -17.33 -7.65
CA ILE A 253 24.31 -18.50 -8.30
C ILE A 253 23.96 -18.24 -9.77
N ASP A 254 23.89 -19.31 -10.54
CA ASP A 254 23.22 -19.34 -11.84
C ASP A 254 21.94 -20.16 -11.70
N VAL A 255 20.90 -19.78 -12.45
CA VAL A 255 19.63 -20.50 -12.52
C VAL A 255 19.46 -21.05 -13.93
N ARG A 256 19.20 -22.36 -14.03
CA ARG A 256 19.04 -23.06 -15.31
C ARG A 256 17.65 -23.63 -15.45
N PHE A 257 17.06 -23.45 -16.61
CA PHE A 257 15.78 -24.06 -17.00
C PHE A 257 16.06 -25.05 -18.13
N ASN A 258 15.69 -26.31 -17.93
CA ASN A 258 15.96 -27.43 -18.85
C ASN A 258 17.44 -27.50 -19.29
N GLY A 259 18.36 -27.24 -18.34
CA GLY A 259 19.81 -27.26 -18.55
C GLY A 259 20.40 -25.98 -19.16
N ALA A 260 19.59 -25.05 -19.67
CA ALA A 260 20.06 -23.76 -20.18
C ALA A 260 20.07 -22.70 -19.08
N THR A 261 21.19 -21.98 -18.91
CA THR A 261 21.26 -20.83 -17.98
C THR A 261 20.33 -19.72 -18.45
N VAL A 262 19.34 -19.38 -17.63
CA VAL A 262 18.37 -18.29 -17.87
C VAL A 262 18.67 -17.05 -17.04
N VAL A 263 19.29 -17.24 -15.87
CA VAL A 263 19.84 -16.15 -15.06
C VAL A 263 21.27 -16.52 -14.70
N SER A 264 22.21 -15.66 -15.06
CA SER A 264 23.62 -15.83 -14.71
C SER A 264 24.01 -14.86 -13.62
N ARG A 265 24.85 -15.33 -12.69
CA ARG A 265 25.48 -14.50 -11.67
C ARG A 265 24.52 -13.73 -10.77
N LEU A 266 23.39 -14.33 -10.40
CA LEU A 266 22.46 -13.75 -9.44
C LEU A 266 23.08 -13.76 -8.04
N GLY A 267 23.29 -12.58 -7.46
CA GLY A 267 23.89 -12.42 -6.14
C GLY A 267 22.87 -12.58 -5.00
N TYR A 268 23.33 -12.96 -3.81
CA TYR A 268 22.55 -12.73 -2.59
C TYR A 268 22.39 -11.21 -2.37
N PRO A 269 21.27 -10.69 -1.84
CA PRO A 269 21.07 -9.25 -1.67
C PRO A 269 22.24 -8.55 -0.97
N GLY A 270 22.69 -7.43 -1.52
CA GLY A 270 23.85 -6.67 -1.03
C GLY A 270 25.22 -7.19 -1.49
N THR A 271 25.30 -8.16 -2.41
CA THR A 271 26.59 -8.72 -2.86
C THR A 271 27.16 -8.12 -4.15
N LEU A 272 26.32 -7.77 -5.13
CA LEU A 272 26.77 -7.43 -6.50
C LEU A 272 26.32 -6.06 -7.03
N GLY A 273 25.47 -5.31 -6.31
CA GLY A 273 24.91 -4.06 -6.84
C GLY A 273 23.88 -4.34 -7.94
N ASP A 274 24.27 -4.27 -9.22
CA ASP A 274 23.35 -4.23 -10.37
C ASP A 274 22.67 -5.57 -10.75
N ASN A 275 22.89 -6.65 -9.98
CA ASN A 275 22.24 -7.97 -10.13
C ASN A 275 22.24 -8.70 -8.77
N ASP A 276 21.76 -8.01 -7.75
CA ASP A 276 21.65 -8.55 -6.40
C ASP A 276 20.21 -8.89 -6.03
N GLY A 277 20.00 -10.09 -5.51
CA GLY A 277 18.72 -10.52 -4.98
C GLY A 277 17.72 -11.01 -6.01
N ALA A 278 17.37 -10.24 -7.05
CA ALA A 278 16.27 -10.62 -7.95
C ALA A 278 16.53 -10.34 -9.44
N GLU A 279 15.98 -11.21 -10.29
CA GLU A 279 15.96 -11.04 -11.75
C GLU A 279 14.58 -11.44 -12.30
N ILE A 280 14.07 -10.68 -13.27
CA ILE A 280 12.78 -10.95 -13.91
C ILE A 280 13.01 -11.52 -15.31
N ILE A 281 12.43 -12.69 -15.59
CA ILE A 281 12.48 -13.33 -16.91
C ILE A 281 11.09 -13.59 -17.46
N THR A 282 10.97 -13.66 -18.78
CA THR A 282 9.77 -14.12 -19.48
C THR A 282 10.09 -15.42 -20.20
N VAL A 283 9.29 -16.47 -19.96
CA VAL A 283 9.51 -17.82 -20.48
C VAL A 283 8.25 -18.39 -21.12
N GLY A 284 8.36 -19.46 -21.89
CA GLY A 284 7.20 -20.14 -22.47
C GLY A 284 6.37 -20.87 -21.42
N GLY A 285 5.06 -20.97 -21.64
CA GLY A 285 4.13 -21.64 -20.73
C GLY A 285 4.26 -23.16 -20.76
N ILE A 286 5.26 -23.73 -20.08
CA ILE A 286 5.53 -25.17 -20.01
C ILE A 286 6.00 -25.61 -18.61
N THR A 287 6.22 -26.91 -18.44
CA THR A 287 6.92 -27.44 -17.27
C THR A 287 8.43 -27.39 -17.48
N TYR A 288 9.14 -26.79 -16.53
CA TYR A 288 10.61 -26.69 -16.54
C TYR A 288 11.23 -27.56 -15.45
N ASN A 289 12.34 -28.24 -15.78
CA ASN A 289 13.32 -28.65 -14.78
C ASN A 289 14.18 -27.43 -14.44
N ILE A 290 14.20 -27.03 -13.18
CA ILE A 290 14.87 -25.84 -12.69
C ILE A 290 16.03 -26.26 -11.78
N GLU A 291 17.22 -25.78 -12.08
CA GLU A 291 18.43 -26.04 -11.31
C GLU A 291 19.03 -24.73 -10.77
N VAL A 292 19.54 -24.79 -9.54
CA VAL A 292 20.34 -23.73 -8.93
C VAL A 292 21.78 -24.20 -8.85
N VAL A 293 22.69 -23.41 -9.41
CA VAL A 293 24.09 -23.78 -9.60
C VAL A 293 24.99 -22.73 -8.94
N ILE A 294 26.03 -23.14 -8.21
CA ILE A 294 27.04 -22.20 -7.72
C ILE A 294 27.82 -21.64 -8.91
N SER A 295 27.74 -20.31 -9.10
CA SER A 295 28.34 -19.64 -10.25
C SER A 295 29.86 -19.78 -10.24
N GLY A 296 30.46 -20.05 -11.40
CA GLY A 296 31.90 -20.28 -11.54
C GLY A 296 32.41 -21.65 -11.06
N VAL A 297 31.65 -22.38 -10.23
CA VAL A 297 32.00 -23.74 -9.76
C VAL A 297 31.24 -24.82 -10.54
N GLY A 298 29.99 -24.55 -10.90
CA GLY A 298 29.16 -25.47 -11.69
C GLY A 298 28.44 -26.55 -10.87
N THR A 299 28.57 -26.55 -9.54
CA THR A 299 27.87 -27.47 -8.64
C THR A 299 26.38 -27.13 -8.57
N VAL A 300 25.52 -28.10 -8.92
CA VAL A 300 24.07 -28.00 -8.69
C VAL A 300 23.79 -28.21 -7.19
N ILE A 301 23.18 -27.22 -6.54
CA ILE A 301 22.84 -27.29 -5.10
C ILE A 301 21.35 -27.56 -4.87
N ALA A 302 20.49 -27.24 -5.83
CA ALA A 302 19.06 -27.51 -5.76
C ALA A 302 18.51 -27.80 -7.15
N GLN A 303 17.53 -28.69 -7.24
CA GLN A 303 16.77 -28.94 -8.47
C GLN A 303 15.31 -29.28 -8.16
N THR A 304 14.40 -28.88 -9.02
CA THR A 304 12.97 -29.19 -8.93
C THR A 304 12.30 -29.07 -10.28
N GLN A 305 11.05 -29.52 -10.39
CA GLN A 305 10.24 -29.38 -11.59
C GLN A 305 8.98 -28.57 -11.25
N PHE A 306 8.74 -27.48 -11.98
CA PHE A 306 7.54 -26.66 -11.81
C PHE A 306 6.78 -26.45 -13.14
N PRO A 307 5.45 -26.52 -13.11
CA PRO A 307 4.63 -26.02 -14.21
C PRO A 307 4.56 -24.49 -14.15
N LEU A 308 5.10 -23.83 -15.18
CA LEU A 308 4.94 -22.39 -15.39
C LEU A 308 3.90 -22.20 -16.49
N THR A 309 2.63 -22.14 -16.12
CA THR A 309 1.52 -21.97 -17.05
C THR A 309 1.53 -20.57 -17.65
N GLY A 310 1.30 -20.46 -18.96
CA GLY A 310 1.23 -19.18 -19.64
C GLY A 310 0.06 -18.31 -19.13
N GLY A 311 0.24 -16.99 -19.12
CA GLY A 311 -0.71 -16.03 -18.55
C GLY A 311 -0.58 -15.84 -17.04
N ASN A 312 0.42 -16.45 -16.39
CA ASN A 312 0.67 -16.29 -14.96
C ASN A 312 1.97 -15.54 -14.68
N TYR A 313 1.98 -14.85 -13.54
CA TYR A 313 3.13 -14.24 -12.89
C TYR A 313 3.58 -15.14 -11.74
N TYR A 314 4.89 -15.31 -11.59
CA TYR A 314 5.49 -16.17 -10.59
C TYR A 314 6.56 -15.43 -9.79
N LEU A 315 6.54 -15.58 -8.47
CA LEU A 315 7.73 -15.39 -7.64
C LEU A 315 8.33 -16.76 -7.37
N LEU A 316 9.55 -16.98 -7.86
CA LEU A 316 10.37 -18.16 -7.60
C LEU A 316 11.52 -17.76 -6.67
N ALA A 317 11.31 -17.92 -5.36
CA ALA A 317 12.34 -17.64 -4.37
C ALA A 317 13.18 -18.90 -4.07
N LEU A 318 14.48 -18.72 -4.03
CA LEU A 318 15.51 -19.71 -3.73
C LEU A 318 16.02 -19.41 -2.33
N VAL A 319 15.64 -20.21 -1.33
CA VAL A 319 15.78 -19.84 0.08
C VAL A 319 16.52 -20.91 0.89
N GLY A 320 16.89 -20.58 2.12
CA GLY A 320 17.55 -21.52 3.04
C GLY A 320 19.07 -21.36 3.04
N THR A 321 19.80 -22.47 3.01
CA THR A 321 21.28 -22.50 3.05
C THR A 321 21.82 -23.46 1.98
N PRO A 322 23.10 -23.40 1.58
CA PRO A 322 23.67 -24.32 0.59
C PRO A 322 23.45 -25.80 0.89
N ASP A 323 23.43 -26.18 2.18
CA ASP A 323 23.25 -27.57 2.62
C ASP A 323 21.77 -28.01 2.67
N ASN A 324 20.85 -27.04 2.69
CA ASN A 324 19.41 -27.29 2.73
C ASN A 324 18.66 -26.18 1.96
N PRO A 325 18.87 -26.09 0.63
CA PRO A 325 18.20 -25.09 -0.18
C PRO A 325 16.77 -25.53 -0.46
N ARG A 326 15.87 -24.56 -0.60
CA ARG A 326 14.46 -24.79 -0.92
C ARG A 326 13.96 -23.83 -1.98
N PHE A 327 13.04 -24.32 -2.79
CA PHE A 327 12.27 -23.51 -3.71
C PHE A 327 10.95 -23.10 -3.05
N VAL A 328 10.61 -21.83 -3.14
CA VAL A 328 9.28 -21.30 -2.83
C VAL A 328 8.72 -20.72 -4.11
N LEU A 329 7.55 -21.20 -4.53
CA LEU A 329 6.86 -20.73 -5.71
C LEU A 329 5.53 -20.11 -5.31
N ARG A 330 5.32 -18.85 -5.69
CA ARG A 330 4.04 -18.15 -5.55
C ARG A 330 3.53 -17.74 -6.93
N THR A 331 2.27 -18.03 -7.21
CA THR A 331 1.64 -17.77 -8.50
C THR A 331 0.53 -16.74 -8.37
N VAL A 332 0.41 -15.87 -9.36
CA VAL A 332 -0.72 -14.96 -9.54
C VAL A 332 -1.14 -15.05 -11.01
N SER A 333 -2.40 -15.36 -11.27
CA SER A 333 -2.94 -15.35 -12.63
C SER A 333 -3.22 -13.93 -13.09
N GLN A 334 -2.98 -13.67 -14.38
CA GLN A 334 -3.39 -12.44 -15.04
C GLN A 334 -4.91 -12.25 -15.01
#